data_AF-A0A956JYX1-F1
#
_entry.id   AF-A0A956JYX1-F1
#
_cell.length_a   1.000
_cell.length_b   1.000
_cell.length_c   1.000
_cell.angle_alpha   90.00
_cell.angle_beta   90.00
_cell.angle_gamma   90.00
#
_symmetry.space_group_name_H-M   'P 1'
#
loop_
_entity.id
_entity.type
_entity.pdbx_description
1 polymer ?
#
loop_
_entity_poly.entity_id
_entity_poly.type
_entity_poly.pdbx_seq_one_letter_code
_entity_poly.pdbx_strand_id
1 'polypeptide(L)'
;MTAKVPSGFWKKVKRVAGRLPFVDHAVALYFCFLDPDTALWAKLQIAGALAYFVCPLDAVPDAIPVAGYGDDAAVVTATFRLLSAHVTREHIASAREWLDR
;
A
#
# COMPACT_ATOMS: atom_id res chain seq x y z
N MET A 1 -16.98 11.32 8.71
CA MET A 1 -15.74 11.35 9.52
C MET A 1 -14.56 11.34 8.54
N THR A 2 -13.95 12.50 8.28
CA THR A 2 -12.82 12.62 7.35
C THR A 2 -11.58 12.06 8.03
N ALA A 3 -11.18 10.83 7.68
CA ALA A 3 -9.93 10.26 8.14
C ALA A 3 -8.78 11.16 7.66
N LYS A 4 -8.22 11.95 8.57
CA LYS A 4 -7.12 12.87 8.27
C LYS A 4 -5.87 12.03 8.07
N VAL A 5 -5.32 12.04 6.85
CA VAL A 5 -4.12 11.27 6.54
C VAL A 5 -2.97 11.71 7.43
N PRO A 6 -2.22 10.79 8.05
CA PRO A 6 -0.98 11.15 8.70
C PRO A 6 -0.03 11.75 7.66
N SER A 7 0.45 12.96 7.92
CA SER A 7 1.39 13.71 7.05
C SER A 7 2.68 12.92 6.73
N GLY A 8 3.02 11.92 7.55
CA GLY A 8 4.11 10.97 7.33
C GLY A 8 3.93 10.10 6.08
N PHE A 9 2.70 9.71 5.72
CA PHE A 9 2.43 8.87 4.54
C PHE A 9 2.88 9.56 3.26
N TRP A 10 2.37 10.76 3.02
CA TRP A 10 2.71 11.54 1.82
C TRP A 10 4.18 11.90 1.72
N LYS A 11 4.84 12.15 2.86
CA LYS A 11 6.27 12.44 2.91
C LYS A 11 7.11 11.21 2.54
N LYS A 12 6.65 10.01 2.89
CA LYS A 12 7.30 8.73 2.52
C LYS A 12 7.04 8.41 1.04
N VAL A 13 5.79 8.48 0.59
CA VAL A 13 5.38 8.30 -0.81
C VAL A 13 6.25 9.17 -1.73
N LYS A 14 6.33 10.49 -1.48
CA LYS A 14 7.15 11.40 -2.31
C LYS A 14 8.64 11.06 -2.32
N ARG A 15 9.17 10.45 -1.25
CA ARG A 15 10.58 10.08 -1.15
C ARG A 15 10.90 8.77 -1.89
N VAL A 16 9.93 7.86 -1.95
CA VAL A 16 10.12 6.52 -2.54
C VAL A 16 9.46 6.36 -3.91
N ALA A 17 8.65 7.33 -4.35
CA ALA A 17 7.96 7.41 -5.64
C ALA A 17 8.83 7.00 -6.83
N GLY A 18 10.05 7.54 -6.91
CA GLY A 18 11.00 7.24 -8.00
C GLY A 18 11.98 6.11 -7.69
N ARG A 19 11.81 5.37 -6.58
CA ARG A 19 12.74 4.33 -6.13
C ARG A 19 12.10 2.95 -6.03
N LEU A 20 10.79 2.86 -5.86
CA LEU A 20 10.08 1.61 -5.64
C LEU A 20 8.98 1.45 -6.70
N PRO A 21 8.94 0.33 -7.43
CA PRO A 21 7.96 0.10 -8.50
C PRO A 21 6.54 -0.19 -8.00
N PHE A 22 6.27 -0.04 -6.69
CA PHE A 22 5.00 -0.34 -6.04
C PHE A 22 4.36 0.87 -5.34
N VAL A 23 4.91 2.08 -5.53
CA VAL A 23 4.36 3.28 -4.88
C VAL A 23 2.96 3.61 -5.41
N ASP A 24 2.76 3.39 -6.70
CA ASP A 24 1.48 3.41 -7.39
C ASP A 24 0.45 2.48 -6.73
N HIS A 25 0.86 1.27 -6.33
CA HIS A 25 0.02 0.30 -5.62
C HIS A 25 -0.32 0.79 -4.19
N ALA A 26 0.65 1.38 -3.48
CA ALA A 26 0.40 1.96 -2.15
C ALA A 26 -0.59 3.14 -2.20
N VAL A 27 -0.50 3.96 -3.24
CA VAL A 27 -1.45 5.07 -3.47
C VAL A 27 -2.83 4.53 -3.83
N ALA A 28 -2.93 3.50 -4.68
CA ALA A 28 -4.19 2.86 -5.04
C ALA A 28 -4.88 2.24 -3.81
N LEU A 29 -4.14 1.51 -2.98
CA LEU A 29 -4.65 0.94 -1.72
C LEU A 29 -5.19 2.05 -0.80
N TYR A 30 -4.48 3.17 -0.69
CA TYR A 30 -4.96 4.32 0.08
C TYR A 30 -6.31 4.86 -0.41
N PHE A 31 -6.54 4.92 -1.73
CA PHE A 31 -7.86 5.31 -2.24
C PHE A 31 -8.92 4.24 -1.97
N CYS A 32 -8.60 2.95 -2.11
CA CYS A 32 -9.52 1.87 -1.70
C CYS A 32 -9.89 1.94 -0.21
N PHE A 33 -8.97 2.37 0.67
CA PHE A 33 -9.26 2.54 2.09
C PHE A 33 -10.32 3.63 2.35
N LEU A 34 -10.28 4.72 1.58
CA LEU A 34 -11.20 5.84 1.72
C LEU A 34 -12.58 5.57 1.11
N ASP A 35 -12.66 4.64 0.17
CA ASP A 35 -13.90 4.31 -0.52
C ASP A 35 -14.93 3.70 0.46
N PRO A 36 -16.13 4.30 0.63
CA PRO A 36 -17.17 3.75 1.50
C PRO A 36 -17.62 2.34 1.08
N ASP A 37 -17.60 1.99 -0.21
CA ASP A 37 -18.03 0.69 -0.73
C ASP A 37 -17.00 -0.43 -0.49
N THR A 38 -15.75 -0.08 -0.13
CA THR A 38 -14.76 -1.09 0.24
C THR A 38 -15.17 -1.78 1.55
N ALA A 39 -15.25 -3.10 1.48
CA ALA A 39 -15.60 -3.96 2.60
C ALA A 39 -14.67 -3.71 3.81
N LEU A 40 -15.25 -3.75 5.02
CA LEU A 40 -14.52 -3.41 6.25
C LEU A 40 -13.28 -4.29 6.47
N TRP A 41 -13.34 -5.58 6.15
CA TRP A 41 -12.20 -6.49 6.26
C TRP A 41 -11.06 -6.10 5.29
N ALA A 42 -11.40 -5.62 4.10
CA ALA A 42 -10.41 -5.15 3.13
C ALA A 42 -9.79 -3.82 3.59
N LYS A 43 -10.59 -2.90 4.17
CA LYS A 43 -10.08 -1.67 4.79
C LYS A 43 -9.09 -1.95 5.91
N LEU A 44 -9.33 -2.98 6.74
CA LEU A 44 -8.40 -3.37 7.81
C LEU A 44 -7.06 -3.87 7.25
N GLN A 45 -7.09 -4.71 6.21
CA GLN A 45 -5.88 -5.22 5.56
C GLN A 45 -5.08 -4.08 4.90
N ILE A 46 -5.77 -3.18 4.22
CA ILE A 46 -5.16 -1.98 3.62
C ILE A 46 -4.53 -1.09 4.69
N ALA A 47 -5.23 -0.86 5.80
CA ALA A 47 -4.69 -0.07 6.91
C ALA A 47 -3.38 -0.68 7.44
N GLY A 48 -3.31 -2.02 7.58
CA GLY A 48 -2.08 -2.73 7.95
C GLY A 48 -0.95 -2.53 6.94
N ALA A 49 -1.23 -2.71 5.64
CA ALA A 49 -0.23 -2.53 4.58
C ALA A 49 0.29 -1.09 4.51
N LEU A 50 -0.59 -0.09 4.63
CA LEU A 50 -0.21 1.32 4.62
C LEU A 50 0.56 1.71 5.89
N ALA A 51 0.17 1.19 7.06
CA ALA A 51 0.90 1.40 8.31
C ALA A 51 2.34 0.87 8.23
N TYR A 52 2.51 -0.35 7.70
CA TYR A 52 3.83 -0.94 7.45
C TYR A 52 4.66 -0.10 6.47
N PHE A 53 4.06 0.41 5.40
CA PHE A 53 4.75 1.25 4.41
C PHE A 53 5.25 2.59 5.00
N VAL A 54 4.47 3.24 5.87
CA VAL A 54 4.87 4.51 6.52
C VAL A 54 5.93 4.25 7.58
N CYS A 55 5.72 3.24 8.42
CA CYS A 55 6.59 2.91 9.54
C CYS A 55 7.10 1.46 9.45
N PRO A 56 8.10 1.21 8.58
CA PRO A 56 8.63 -0.15 8.38
C PRO A 56 9.36 -0.73 9.60
N LEU A 57 9.49 0.02 10.69
CA LEU A 57 10.22 -0.37 11.91
C LEU A 57 9.35 -0.37 13.19
N ASP A 58 8.22 0.34 13.23
CA ASP A 58 7.57 0.72 14.50
C ASP A 58 6.19 0.08 14.71
N ALA A 59 5.65 -0.64 13.72
CA ALA A 59 4.37 -1.37 13.83
C ALA A 59 4.55 -2.90 14.01
N VAL A 60 5.78 -3.39 13.90
CA VAL A 60 6.17 -4.76 14.23
C VAL A 60 7.51 -4.77 15.00
N PRO A 61 7.53 -4.36 16.27
CA PRO A 61 8.43 -4.97 17.23
C PRO A 61 7.54 -5.91 18.07
N ASP A 62 7.44 -7.20 17.70
CA ASP A 62 7.85 -8.27 18.64
C ASP A 62 7.96 -9.69 18.01
N ALA A 63 8.23 -9.90 16.70
CA ALA A 63 8.19 -11.29 16.19
C ALA A 63 9.18 -11.80 15.12
N ILE A 64 9.92 -11.02 14.33
CA ILE A 64 10.77 -11.66 13.28
C ILE A 64 12.12 -10.92 13.11
N PRO A 65 13.23 -11.44 13.68
CA PRO A 65 14.53 -10.78 13.66
C PRO A 65 15.42 -11.14 12.45
N VAL A 66 14.88 -11.63 11.32
CA VAL A 66 15.70 -12.07 10.16
C VAL A 66 14.90 -11.95 8.84
N ALA A 67 15.57 -11.44 7.79
CA ALA A 67 15.15 -11.31 6.36
C ALA A 67 14.46 -9.96 6.02
N GLY A 68 14.92 -9.12 5.10
CA GLY A 68 15.74 -9.33 3.91
C GLY A 68 14.82 -9.15 2.70
N TYR A 69 14.95 -8.03 1.98
CA TYR A 69 14.12 -7.48 0.87
C TYR A 69 13.47 -8.42 -0.17
N GLY A 70 13.71 -9.73 -0.16
CA GLY A 70 12.99 -10.72 -0.97
C GLY A 70 11.59 -11.06 -0.45
N ASP A 71 11.33 -10.89 0.86
CA ASP A 71 10.03 -11.20 1.45
C ASP A 71 8.94 -10.19 1.02
N ASP A 72 9.28 -8.90 0.94
CA ASP A 72 8.36 -7.84 0.52
C ASP A 72 7.80 -8.06 -0.90
N ALA A 73 8.65 -8.49 -1.84
CA ALA A 73 8.22 -8.77 -3.21
C ALA A 73 7.28 -9.98 -3.28
N ALA A 74 7.53 -11.00 -2.46
CA ALA A 74 6.68 -12.18 -2.37
C ALA A 74 5.31 -11.84 -1.77
N VAL A 75 5.28 -11.04 -0.70
CA VAL A 75 4.04 -10.59 -0.04
C VAL A 75 3.21 -9.69 -0.96
N VAL A 76 3.84 -8.72 -1.61
CA VAL A 76 3.16 -7.82 -2.57
C VAL A 76 2.61 -8.61 -3.74
N THR A 77 3.39 -9.54 -4.31
CA THR A 77 2.94 -10.37 -5.42
C THR A 77 1.81 -11.31 -5.01
N ALA A 78 1.91 -11.96 -3.85
CA ALA A 78 0.88 -12.86 -3.35
C ALA A 78 -0.44 -12.10 -3.08
N THR A 79 -0.34 -10.92 -2.48
CA THR A 79 -1.49 -10.04 -2.20
C THR A 79 -2.12 -9.54 -3.49
N PHE A 80 -1.31 -9.12 -4.47
CA PHE A 80 -1.79 -8.70 -5.79
C PHE A 80 -2.52 -9.85 -6.49
N ARG A 81 -1.98 -11.07 -6.44
CA ARG A 81 -2.65 -12.24 -7.03
C ARG A 81 -3.96 -12.56 -6.33
N LEU A 82 -4.00 -12.51 -5.01
CA LEU A 82 -5.21 -12.78 -4.22
C LEU A 82 -6.31 -11.75 -4.51
N LEU A 83 -5.92 -10.50 -4.69
CA LEU A 83 -6.84 -9.38 -4.93
C LEU A 83 -7.04 -9.05 -6.40
N SER A 84 -6.40 -9.78 -7.32
CA SER A 84 -6.45 -9.51 -8.76
C SER A 84 -7.87 -9.45 -9.33
N ALA A 85 -8.80 -10.22 -8.77
CA ALA A 85 -10.22 -10.17 -9.12
C ALA A 85 -10.93 -8.83 -8.76
N HIS A 86 -10.36 -8.06 -7.84
CA HIS A 86 -10.84 -6.75 -7.39
C HIS A 86 -10.00 -5.59 -7.96
N VAL A 87 -8.87 -5.90 -8.62
CA VAL A 87 -8.05 -4.89 -9.30
C VAL A 87 -8.67 -4.60 -10.66
N THR A 88 -9.34 -3.46 -10.77
CA THR A 88 -9.95 -3.00 -12.02
C THR A 88 -8.93 -2.37 -12.96
N ARG A 89 -9.30 -2.23 -14.23
CA ARG A 89 -8.47 -1.54 -15.22
C ARG A 89 -8.22 -0.07 -14.86
N GLU A 90 -9.15 0.58 -14.17
CA GLU A 90 -8.97 1.96 -13.68
C GLU A 90 -7.89 2.05 -12.61
N HIS A 91 -7.81 1.09 -11.68
CA HIS A 91 -6.73 1.04 -10.69
C HIS A 91 -5.35 0.92 -11.35
N ILE A 92 -5.24 0.11 -12.40
CA ILE A 92 -3.99 -0.06 -13.17
C ILE A 92 -3.67 1.20 -13.99
N ALA A 93 -4.69 1.87 -14.55
CA ALA A 93 -4.51 3.09 -15.34
C ALA A 93 -4.04 4.25 -14.46
N SER A 94 -4.67 4.47 -13.30
CA SER A 94 -4.25 5.50 -12.34
C SER A 94 -2.86 5.24 -11.78
N ALA A 95 -2.50 3.98 -11.56
CA ALA A 95 -1.16 3.59 -11.16
C ALA A 95 -0.10 3.98 -12.20
N ARG A 96 -0.35 3.70 -13.49
CA ARG A 96 0.54 4.07 -14.60
C ARG A 96 0.66 5.57 -14.81
N GLU A 97 -0.46 6.30 -14.85
CA GLU A 97 -0.47 7.75 -15.03
C GLU A 97 0.30 8.48 -13.93
N TRP A 98 0.26 7.93 -12.71
CA TRP A 98 1.03 8.47 -11.60
C TRP A 98 2.54 8.18 -11.70
N LEU A 99 2.94 7.03 -12.26
CA LEU A 99 4.36 6.69 -12.48
C LEU A 99 5.01 7.49 -13.61
N ASP A 100 4.23 7.88 -14.61
CA ASP A 100 4.70 8.67 -15.77
C ASP A 100 4.82 10.18 -15.47
N ARG A 101 4.51 10.62 -14.24
CA ARG A 101 4.47 12.03 -13.81
C ARG A 101 5.56 12.39 -12.81
#